data_AF-A0A024G7R1-F1
#
_entry.id   AF-A0A024G7R1-F1
#
_cell.length_a   1.000
_cell.length_b   1.000
_cell.length_c   1.000
_cell.angle_alpha   90.00
_cell.angle_beta   90.00
_cell.angle_gamma   90.00
#
_symmetry.space_group_name_H-M   'P 1'
#
loop_
_entity.id
_entity.type
_entity.pdbx_description
1 polymer ?
#
loop_
_entity_poly.entity_id
_entity_poly.type
_entity_poly.pdbx_seq_one_letter_code
_entity_poly.pdbx_strand_id
1 'polypeptide(L)' 'MQEFLQCLRQNQCLHIECKAISKEYLKCRMEKGLMQEEDLNSLGFHATAMKKPQQLSEHTKKEEGGFVAGLGVKQRK' A
#
# COMPACT_ATOMS: atom_id res chain seq x y z
N MET A 1 3.20 -10.43 16.68
CA MET A 1 2.10 -9.42 16.81
C MET A 1 2.59 -8.06 17.31
N GLN A 2 3.28 -7.99 18.46
CA GLN A 2 3.74 -6.71 19.03
C GLN A 2 4.77 -6.00 18.14
N GLU A 3 5.60 -6.75 17.41
CA GLU A 3 6.62 -6.22 16.50
C GLU A 3 6.02 -5.36 15.39
N PHE A 4 4.88 -5.76 14.82
CA PHE A 4 4.18 -4.94 13.82
C PHE A 4 3.76 -3.59 14.40
N LEU A 5 3.13 -3.62 15.59
CA LEU A 5 2.69 -2.40 16.26
C LEU A 5 3.87 -1.53 16.71
N GLN A 6 4.98 -2.13 17.10
CA GLN A 6 6.22 -1.43 17.43
C GLN A 6 6.83 -0.77 16.20
N CYS A 7 6.90 -1.50 15.08
CA CYS A 7 7.37 -0.97 13.81
C CYS A 7 6.53 0.23 13.37
N LEU A 8 5.19 0.16 13.47
CA LEU A 8 4.33 1.29 13.16
C LEU A 8 4.64 2.51 14.04
N ARG A 9 4.79 2.31 15.36
CA ARG A 9 5.14 3.41 16.28
C ARG A 9 6.49 4.06 15.94
N GLN A 10 7.48 3.26 15.58
CA GLN A 10 8.82 3.75 15.22
C GLN A 10 8.85 4.49 13.88
N ASN A 11 8.03 4.06 12.92
CA ASN A 11 8.01 4.60 11.57
C ASN A 11 6.86 5.60 11.36
N GLN A 12 6.39 6.28 12.40
CA GLN A 12 5.33 7.31 12.31
C GLN A 12 4.06 6.81 11.60
N CYS A 13 3.69 5.54 11.86
CA CYS A 13 2.56 4.84 11.25
C CYS A 13 2.67 4.65 9.71
N LEU A 14 3.87 4.76 9.14
CA LEU A 14 4.11 4.43 7.74
C LEU A 14 4.12 2.91 7.54
N HIS A 15 3.02 2.39 6.98
CA HIS A 15 2.83 0.94 6.78
C HIS A 15 3.84 0.32 5.80
N ILE A 16 4.40 1.12 4.89
CA ILE A 16 5.32 0.65 3.83
C ILE A 16 6.58 0.03 4.43
N GLU A 17 7.15 0.68 5.45
CA GLU A 17 8.36 0.20 6.14
C GLU A 17 8.10 -1.10 6.92
N CYS A 18 6.85 -1.32 7.34
CA CYS A 18 6.43 -2.47 8.13
C CYS A 18 5.74 -3.57 7.29
N LYS A 19 5.76 -3.46 5.96
CA LYS A 19 4.98 -4.34 5.06
C LYS A 19 5.40 -5.82 5.16
N ALA A 20 6.67 -6.11 5.41
CA ALA A 20 7.12 -7.48 5.61
C ALA A 20 6.51 -8.10 6.89
N ILE A 21 6.54 -7.35 8.00
CA ILE A 21 6.03 -7.79 9.31
C ILE A 21 4.50 -7.84 9.32
N SER A 22 3.83 -6.98 8.54
CA SER A 22 2.37 -6.96 8.45
C SER A 22 1.80 -8.25 7.84
N LYS A 23 2.55 -8.93 6.97
CA LYS A 23 2.16 -10.24 6.41
C LYS A 23 1.95 -11.28 7.50
N GLU A 24 2.91 -11.39 8.42
CA GLU A 24 2.84 -12.35 9.53
C GLU A 24 1.78 -11.96 10.55
N TYR A 25 1.63 -10.66 10.81
CA TYR A 25 0.58 -10.12 11.66
C TYR A 25 -0.82 -10.52 11.16
N LEU A 26 -1.10 -10.36 9.87
CA LEU A 26 -2.39 -10.72 9.28
C LEU A 26 -2.62 -12.24 9.30
N LYS A 27 -1.59 -13.04 8.99
CA LYS A 27 -1.67 -14.50 9.09
C LYS A 27 -2.07 -14.97 10.49
N CYS A 28 -1.40 -14.43 11.52
CA CYS A 28 -1.71 -14.74 12.90
C CYS A 28 -3.16 -14.38 13.27
N ARG A 29 -3.69 -13.26 12.77
CA ARG A 29 -5.08 -12.86 13.04
C ARG A 29 -6.10 -13.81 12.40
N MET A 30 -5.83 -14.28 11.18
CA MET A 30 -6.65 -15.28 10.51
C MET A 30 -6.65 -16.60 11.28
N GLU A 31 -5.47 -17.10 11.65
CA GLU A 31 -5.33 -18.33 12.46
C GLU A 31 -6.03 -18.26 13.83
N LYS A 32 -6.17 -17.06 14.39
CA LYS A 32 -6.87 -16.82 15.66
C LYS A 32 -8.36 -16.50 15.50
N GLY A 33 -8.90 -16.52 14.29
CA GLY A 33 -10.30 -16.16 14.02
C GLY A 33 -10.63 -14.70 14.29
N LEU A 34 -9.62 -13.82 14.34
CA LEU A 34 -9.77 -12.36 14.51
C LEU A 34 -9.88 -11.61 13.17
N MET A 35 -9.85 -12.36 12.07
CA MET A 35 -10.01 -11.90 10.70
C MET A 35 -10.50 -13.08 9.86
N GLN A 36 -11.31 -12.81 8.83
CA GLN A 36 -11.70 -13.81 7.84
C GLN A 36 -10.47 -14.35 7.11
N GLU A 37 -10.44 -15.65 6.86
CA GLU A 37 -9.36 -16.27 6.08
C GLU A 37 -9.41 -15.80 4.62
N GLU A 38 -8.29 -15.29 4.12
CA GLU A 38 -8.14 -14.77 2.77
C GLU A 38 -6.72 -15.03 2.24
N ASP A 39 -6.58 -15.10 0.92
CA ASP A 39 -5.28 -15.28 0.28
C ASP A 39 -4.41 -14.02 0.37
N LEU A 40 -3.16 -14.20 0.78
CA LEU A 40 -2.21 -13.10 0.96
C LEU A 40 -1.89 -12.39 -0.37
N ASN A 41 -2.01 -13.04 -1.52
CA ASN A 41 -1.78 -12.39 -2.82
C ASN A 41 -2.88 -11.37 -3.13
N SER A 42 -4.13 -11.70 -2.82
CA SER A 42 -5.29 -10.80 -2.92
C SER A 42 -5.14 -9.58 -2.01
N LEU A 43 -4.55 -9.79 -0.83
CA LEU A 43 -4.22 -8.72 0.13
C LEU A 43 -2.97 -7.89 -0.27
N GLY A 44 -2.42 -8.09 -1.47
CA GLY A 44 -1.31 -7.29 -1.98
C GLY A 44 0.07 -7.68 -1.43
N PHE A 45 0.23 -8.91 -0.94
CA PHE A 45 1.52 -9.50 -0.54
C PHE A 45 2.16 -10.38 -1.62
N HIS A 46 1.72 -10.26 -2.87
CA HIS A 46 2.37 -10.90 -4.00
C HIS A 46 3.68 -10.19 -4.37
N ALA A 47 4.59 -10.90 -5.05
CA ALA A 47 5.98 -10.47 -5.24
C ALA A 47 6.14 -9.10 -5.94
N THR A 48 5.25 -8.73 -6.86
CA THR A 48 5.33 -7.44 -7.57
C THR A 48 4.89 -6.27 -6.70
N ALA A 49 3.92 -6.47 -5.79
CA ALA A 49 3.42 -5.43 -4.89
C ALA A 49 4.30 -5.18 -3.66
N MET A 50 5.24 -6.07 -3.34
CA MET A 50 6.21 -5.88 -2.24
C MET A 50 7.25 -4.78 -2.52
N LYS A 51 7.32 -4.27 -3.75
CA LYS A 51 8.21 -3.15 -4.10
C LYS A 51 7.67 -1.87 -3.48
N LYS A 52 8.53 -1.12 -2.77
CA LYS A 52 8.21 0.23 -2.31
C LYS A 52 7.74 1.03 -3.53
N PRO A 53 6.60 1.74 -3.48
CA PRO A 53 6.19 2.58 -4.59
C PRO A 53 7.38 3.47 -4.94
N GLN A 54 7.91 3.31 -6.15
CA GLN A 54 8.82 4.30 -6.70
C GLN A 54 8.07 5.62 -6.59
N GLN A 55 8.68 6.62 -5.96
CA GLN A 55 8.06 7.94 -5.90
C GLN A 55 7.74 8.34 -7.33
N LEU A 56 6.46 8.30 -7.68
CA LEU A 56 5.98 8.60 -9.01
C LEU A 56 6.16 10.10 -9.18
N SER A 57 7.30 10.50 -9.75
CA SER A 57 7.64 11.87 -10.09
C SER A 57 6.76 12.47 -11.20
N GLU A 58 5.57 11.91 -11.44
CA GLU A 58 4.59 12.38 -12.42
C GLU A 58 3.63 13.45 -11.85
N HIS A 59 3.98 14.07 -10.71
CA HIS A 59 3.15 15.14 -10.14
C HIS A 59 3.06 16.39 -11.03
N THR A 60 3.99 16.62 -11.96
CA THR A 60 3.99 17.88 -12.72
C THR A 60 2.98 17.90 -13.87
N LYS A 61 2.82 16.81 -14.64
CA LYS A 61 2.14 16.91 -15.95
C LYS A 61 0.62 17.06 -15.89
N LYS A 62 -0.04 16.48 -14.88
CA LYS A 62 -1.52 16.54 -14.75
C LYS A 62 -1.99 17.80 -14.04
N GLU A 63 -1.23 18.26 -13.05
CA GLU A 63 -1.55 19.47 -12.30
C GLU A 63 -1.27 20.73 -13.13
N GLU A 64 -0.17 20.76 -13.90
CA GLU A 64 0.12 21.86 -14.85
C GLU A 64 -0.93 21.96 -15.98
N GLY A 65 -1.49 20.83 -16.41
CA GLY A 65 -2.47 20.78 -17.49
C GLY A 65 -3.90 21.17 -17.09
N GLY A 66 -4.18 21.23 -15.78
CA GLY A 66 -5.53 21.32 -15.23
C GLY A 66 -6.37 20.08 -15.57
N PHE A 67 -6.89 19.39 -14.55
CA PHE A 67 -7.80 18.28 -14.76
C PHE A 67 -9.14 18.56 -14.09
N VAL A 68 -10.24 18.26 -14.80
CA VAL A 68 -11.61 18.33 -14.27
C VAL A 68 -12.17 16.92 -14.26
N ALA A 69 -12.66 16.47 -13.10
CA ALA A 69 -13.25 15.15 -12.96
C ALA A 69 -14.41 14.94 -13.96
N GLY A 70 -14.38 13.81 -14.68
CA GLY A 70 -15.40 13.47 -15.69
C GLY A 70 -15.10 14.00 -17.11
N LEU A 71 -14.10 14.87 -17.29
CA LEU A 71 -13.61 15.28 -18.60
C LEU A 71 -12.27 14.57 -18.87
N GLY A 72 -12.19 13.77 -19.94
CA GLY A 72 -10.97 13.04 -20.27
C GLY A 72 -9.76 13.96 -20.47
N VAL A 73 -8.58 13.53 -19.99
CA VAL A 73 -7.31 14.25 -20.17
C VAL A 73 -7.05 14.45 -21.66
N LYS A 74 -7.13 15.68 -22.17
CA LYS A 74 -6.75 15.98 -23.55
C LYS A 74 -5.23 15.90 -23.67
N GLN A 75 -4.72 14.90 -24.38
CA GLN A 75 -3.30 14.90 -24.75
C GLN A 75 -3.06 16.00 -25.79
N ARG A 76 -2.12 16.91 -25.52
CA ARG A 76 -1.66 17.88 -26.52
C ARG A 76 -0.84 17.14 -27.57
N LYS A 77 -1.14 17.41 -28.85
CA LYS A 77 -0.37 16.95 -30.02
C LYS A 77 0.88 17.79 -30.21
#